data_AF-A0A0A7UZ32-F1
#
_entry.id   AF-A0A0A7UZ32-F1
#
_cell.length_a   1.000
_cell.length_b   1.000
_cell.length_c   1.000
_cell.angle_alpha   90.00
_cell.angle_beta   90.00
_cell.angle_gamma   90.00
#
_symmetry.space_group_name_H-M   'P 1'
#
loop_
_entity.id
_entity.type
_entity.pdbx_description
1 polymer ?
#
loop_
_entity_poly.entity_id
_entity_poly.type
_entity_poly.pdbx_seq_one_letter_code
_entity_poly.pdbx_strand_id
1 'polypeptide(L)'
;MAQKCTHCGKKYGRQLKSCPFCSNNSNQDRLSLENFFNNVEIKFEGELANKMSNFLLKTLDDIVQRLPNENAFKSPGTIYFSTLENIAKRRKSGPIHLKKTKYLQDIENAEKEWKNLAPIIGNNPDNLFDIVSTMREYPDGVCFLDFYLDSKDETSLKFDIDIVIDHRIHCRNDDYIKGVIIHELVEYSTKYNVLEEHNDEVTTVEDIGLILKKYLKSGYYPPSKEYDEHEKIVNQEVKRLGFEKEISIMEKYEFTKENIQK
;
A
#
# COMPACT_ATOMS: atom_id res chain seq x y z
N MET A 1 19.11 31.92 27.27
CA MET A 1 17.65 31.65 27.20
C MET A 1 17.30 31.09 25.82
N ALA A 2 16.65 29.93 25.75
CA ALA A 2 16.21 29.31 24.49
C ALA A 2 15.12 30.16 23.80
N GLN A 3 15.03 30.10 22.46
CA GLN A 3 13.93 30.70 21.70
C GLN A 3 12.84 29.66 21.43
N LYS A 4 11.57 30.08 21.36
CA LYS A 4 10.41 29.21 21.11
C LYS A 4 9.99 29.35 19.65
N CYS A 5 9.88 28.25 18.92
CA CYS A 5 9.41 28.25 17.53
C CYS A 5 7.96 28.73 17.47
N THR A 6 7.66 29.67 16.59
CA THR A 6 6.30 30.19 16.36
C THR A 6 5.41 29.21 15.61
N HIS A 7 5.99 28.21 14.93
CA HIS A 7 5.24 27.21 14.16
C HIS A 7 4.92 25.95 14.99
N CYS A 8 5.92 25.33 15.63
CA CYS A 8 5.73 24.07 16.38
C CYS A 8 5.76 24.23 17.91
N GLY A 9 6.00 25.44 18.43
CA GLY A 9 6.02 25.71 19.87
C GLY A 9 7.21 25.13 20.65
N LYS A 10 8.13 24.38 20.02
CA LYS A 10 9.30 23.79 20.67
C LYS A 10 10.39 24.84 20.97
N LYS A 11 11.11 24.67 22.08
CA LYS A 11 12.25 25.53 22.46
C LYS A 11 13.54 25.01 21.83
N TYR A 12 14.38 25.90 21.30
CA TYR A 12 15.67 25.55 20.70
C TYR A 12 16.72 26.64 20.94
N GLY A 13 17.99 26.33 20.67
CA GLY A 13 19.12 27.23 20.91
C GLY A 13 19.02 28.53 20.11
N ARG A 14 19.34 29.68 20.74
CA ARG A 14 19.32 31.01 20.08
C ARG A 14 20.34 31.17 18.95
N GLN A 15 21.40 30.36 18.93
CA GLN A 15 22.42 30.41 17.89
C GLN A 15 21.94 29.84 16.55
N LEU A 16 20.84 29.07 16.55
CA LEU A 16 20.25 28.54 15.33
C LEU A 16 19.36 29.61 14.68
N LYS A 17 19.65 29.95 13.42
CA LYS A 17 18.88 30.93 12.64
C LYS A 17 17.45 30.45 12.35
N SER A 18 17.20 29.15 12.40
CA SER A 18 15.91 28.51 12.13
C SER A 18 15.64 27.38 13.14
N CYS A 19 14.37 27.05 13.36
CA CYS A 19 13.96 26.00 14.28
C CYS A 19 14.39 24.64 13.72
N PRO A 20 15.32 23.88 14.33
CA PRO A 20 15.80 22.62 13.75
C PRO A 20 14.67 21.60 13.55
N PHE A 21 13.64 21.66 14.40
CA PHE A 21 12.45 20.81 14.29
C PHE A 21 11.53 21.17 13.11
N CYS A 22 11.65 22.38 12.56
CA CYS A 22 10.90 22.84 11.39
C CYS A 22 11.80 23.08 10.17
N SER A 23 13.12 23.16 10.37
CA SER A 23 14.12 23.38 9.31
C SER A 23 14.34 22.12 8.50
N ASN A 24 14.06 20.94 9.08
CA ASN A 24 14.03 19.66 8.37
C ASN A 24 12.81 19.52 7.44
N ASN A 25 11.95 20.55 7.32
CA ASN A 25 10.91 20.64 6.29
C ASN A 25 11.37 21.40 5.03
N SER A 26 12.66 21.71 4.88
CA SER A 26 13.15 22.11 3.55
C SER A 26 12.96 20.94 2.60
N ASN A 27 12.34 21.19 1.44
CA ASN A 27 12.16 20.25 0.32
C ASN A 27 13.44 19.52 -0.17
N GLN A 28 14.59 19.67 0.50
CA GLN A 28 15.85 19.01 0.19
C GLN A 28 15.90 17.53 0.61
N ASP A 29 15.08 17.07 1.56
CA ASP A 29 15.04 15.67 2.02
C ASP A 29 13.81 14.89 1.51
N ARG A 30 13.11 15.40 0.49
CA ARG A 30 11.98 14.70 -0.13
C ARG A 30 12.42 13.85 -1.31
N LEU A 31 11.77 12.71 -1.49
CA LEU A 31 12.00 11.86 -2.64
C LEU A 31 11.53 12.57 -3.91
N SER A 32 12.38 12.63 -4.94
CA SER A 32 11.96 13.12 -6.25
C SER A 32 11.13 12.05 -6.96
N LEU A 33 10.15 12.48 -7.77
CA LEU A 33 9.39 11.57 -8.64
C LEU A 33 10.32 10.74 -9.52
N GLU A 34 11.33 11.38 -10.10
CA GLU A 34 12.34 10.72 -10.93
C GLU A 34 13.06 9.59 -10.17
N ASN A 35 13.52 9.84 -8.93
CA ASN A 35 14.21 8.81 -8.15
C ASN A 35 13.30 7.62 -7.83
N PHE A 36 12.02 7.87 -7.52
CA PHE A 36 11.06 6.81 -7.26
C PHE A 36 10.77 6.00 -8.54
N PHE A 37 10.35 6.66 -9.61
CA PHE A 37 9.93 5.98 -10.85
C PHE A 37 11.09 5.39 -11.67
N ASN A 38 12.34 5.78 -11.42
CA ASN A 38 13.50 5.09 -11.98
C ASN A 38 13.70 3.69 -11.38
N ASN A 39 13.19 3.44 -10.16
CA ASN A 39 13.33 2.16 -9.46
C ASN A 39 12.01 1.37 -9.40
N VAL A 40 10.87 2.05 -9.51
CA VAL A 40 9.55 1.47 -9.36
C VAL A 40 8.80 1.45 -10.69
N GLU A 41 8.50 0.25 -11.18
CA GLU A 41 7.70 0.05 -12.38
C GLU A 41 6.20 0.13 -12.04
N ILE A 42 5.42 0.89 -12.83
CA ILE A 42 3.97 1.01 -12.66
C ILE A 42 3.25 0.26 -13.77
N LYS A 43 2.35 -0.65 -13.41
CA LYS A 43 1.60 -1.50 -14.34
C LYS A 43 0.10 -1.32 -14.20
N PHE A 44 -0.57 -1.14 -15.34
CA PHE A 44 -2.03 -1.08 -15.44
C PHE A 44 -2.54 -2.31 -16.19
N GLU A 45 -3.20 -3.21 -15.47
CA GLU A 45 -3.60 -4.51 -16.00
C GLU A 45 -5.12 -4.68 -15.99
N GLY A 46 -5.70 -4.76 -17.20
CA GLY A 46 -7.14 -4.84 -17.42
C GLY A 46 -7.74 -3.50 -17.86
N GLU A 47 -8.89 -3.55 -18.52
CA GLU A 47 -9.50 -2.39 -19.17
C GLU A 47 -9.82 -1.26 -18.19
N LEU A 48 -10.37 -1.61 -17.01
CA LEU A 48 -10.75 -0.65 -15.99
C LEU A 48 -9.54 0.10 -15.41
N ALA A 49 -8.47 -0.62 -15.06
CA ALA A 49 -7.22 -0.02 -14.61
C ALA A 49 -6.61 0.92 -15.66
N ASN A 50 -6.65 0.53 -16.94
CA ASN A 50 -6.15 1.37 -18.04
C ASN A 50 -6.97 2.66 -18.18
N LYS A 51 -8.31 2.60 -18.07
CA LYS A 51 -9.18 3.78 -18.11
C LYS A 51 -8.90 4.76 -16.97
N MET A 52 -8.46 4.27 -15.82
CA MET A 52 -8.15 5.09 -14.65
C MET A 52 -6.68 5.51 -14.53
N SER A 53 -5.81 5.07 -15.44
CA SER A 53 -4.36 5.25 -15.35
C SER A 53 -3.93 6.69 -15.05
N ASN A 54 -4.50 7.68 -15.73
CA ASN A 54 -4.18 9.10 -15.49
C ASN A 54 -4.51 9.54 -14.05
N PHE A 55 -5.65 9.12 -13.51
CA PHE A 55 -6.05 9.43 -12.14
C PHE A 55 -5.12 8.74 -11.12
N LEU A 56 -4.83 7.46 -11.36
CA LEU A 56 -3.98 6.65 -10.47
C LEU A 56 -2.54 7.16 -10.46
N LEU A 57 -1.97 7.50 -11.62
CA LEU A 57 -0.63 8.09 -11.73
C LEU A 57 -0.55 9.43 -11.02
N LYS A 58 -1.52 10.33 -11.23
CA LYS A 58 -1.55 11.62 -10.54
C LYS A 58 -1.66 11.45 -9.02
N THR A 59 -2.49 10.51 -8.58
CA THR A 59 -2.63 10.18 -7.15
C THR A 59 -1.31 9.69 -6.57
N LEU A 60 -0.60 8.83 -7.31
CA LEU A 60 0.71 8.34 -6.91
C LEU A 60 1.77 9.45 -6.89
N ASP A 61 1.80 10.35 -7.87
CA ASP A 61 2.68 11.52 -7.88
C ASP A 61 2.49 12.38 -6.63
N ASP A 62 1.24 12.68 -6.27
CA ASP A 62 0.88 13.47 -5.09
C ASP A 62 1.33 12.80 -3.78
N ILE A 63 1.30 11.46 -3.73
CA ILE A 63 1.79 10.67 -2.59
C ILE A 63 3.32 10.70 -2.56
N VAL A 64 3.98 10.39 -3.67
CA VAL A 64 5.46 10.28 -3.75
C VAL A 64 6.13 11.61 -3.42
N GLN A 65 5.58 12.74 -3.85
CA GLN A 65 6.10 14.07 -3.50
C GLN A 65 6.08 14.39 -1.99
N ARG A 66 5.38 13.60 -1.19
CA ARG A 66 5.33 13.72 0.27
C ARG A 66 6.22 12.69 0.97
N LEU A 67 6.69 11.66 0.27
CA LEU A 67 7.55 10.65 0.85
C LEU A 67 8.94 11.22 1.19
N PRO A 68 9.53 10.79 2.30
CA PRO A 68 10.90 11.14 2.65
C PRO A 68 11.88 10.45 1.70
N ASN A 69 13.07 11.03 1.54
CA ASN A 69 14.16 10.51 0.71
C ASN A 69 14.90 9.32 1.38
N GLU A 70 14.16 8.28 1.75
CA GLU A 70 14.63 7.10 2.50
C GLU A 70 14.97 5.91 1.58
N ASN A 71 15.77 4.96 2.08
CA ASN A 71 16.22 3.80 1.30
C ASN A 71 15.06 2.88 0.90
N ALA A 72 14.05 2.73 1.75
CA ALA A 72 12.83 2.00 1.44
C ALA A 72 12.28 2.45 0.07
N PHE A 73 12.00 3.75 -0.10
CA PHE A 73 11.39 4.27 -1.33
C PHE A 73 12.35 4.43 -2.52
N LYS A 74 13.64 4.09 -2.36
CA LYS A 74 14.61 4.01 -3.47
C LYS A 74 14.79 2.58 -3.97
N SER A 75 14.25 1.60 -3.26
CA SER A 75 14.42 0.20 -3.62
C SER A 75 13.61 -0.14 -4.87
N PRO A 76 14.08 -1.12 -5.66
CA PRO A 76 13.34 -1.55 -6.84
C PRO A 76 12.00 -2.18 -6.46
N GLY A 77 11.00 -1.98 -7.29
CA GLY A 77 9.68 -2.54 -7.04
C GLY A 77 8.73 -2.47 -8.23
N THR A 78 7.55 -3.05 -8.05
CA THR A 78 6.45 -2.94 -9.00
C THR A 78 5.17 -2.57 -8.26
N ILE A 79 4.43 -1.59 -8.78
CA ILE A 79 3.06 -1.31 -8.33
C ILE A 79 2.11 -1.68 -9.45
N TYR A 80 1.22 -2.63 -9.17
CA TYR A 80 0.22 -3.13 -10.09
C TYR A 80 -1.14 -2.58 -9.73
N PHE A 81 -1.74 -1.80 -10.62
CA PHE A 81 -3.15 -1.50 -10.62
C PHE A 81 -3.84 -2.52 -11.51
N SER A 82 -4.57 -3.47 -10.93
CA SER A 82 -5.01 -4.66 -11.66
C SER A 82 -6.45 -5.05 -11.34
N THR A 83 -7.16 -5.56 -12.35
CA THR A 83 -8.41 -6.30 -12.11
C THR A 83 -8.13 -7.61 -11.38
N LEU A 84 -9.16 -8.16 -10.72
CA LEU A 84 -9.07 -9.43 -10.01
C LEU A 84 -8.59 -10.58 -10.90
N GLU A 85 -9.13 -10.67 -12.12
CA GLU A 85 -8.70 -11.65 -13.13
C GLU A 85 -7.20 -11.59 -13.41
N ASN A 86 -6.67 -10.38 -13.61
CA ASN A 86 -5.27 -10.18 -13.94
C ASN A 86 -4.35 -10.50 -12.75
N ILE A 87 -4.75 -10.12 -11.52
CA ILE A 87 -4.05 -10.50 -10.28
C ILE A 87 -4.00 -12.03 -10.17
N ALA A 88 -5.16 -12.69 -10.29
CA ALA A 88 -5.26 -14.15 -10.18
C ALA A 88 -4.38 -14.85 -11.22
N LYS A 89 -4.40 -14.39 -12.48
CA LYS A 89 -3.58 -14.92 -13.56
C LYS A 89 -2.07 -14.76 -13.27
N ARG A 90 -1.64 -13.55 -12.92
CA ARG A 90 -0.23 -13.22 -12.63
C ARG A 90 0.31 -14.06 -11.48
N ARG A 91 -0.41 -14.08 -10.36
CA ARG A 91 0.01 -14.81 -9.14
C ARG A 91 0.00 -16.33 -9.33
N LYS A 92 -0.92 -16.90 -10.12
CA LYS A 92 -0.88 -18.33 -10.49
C LYS A 92 0.32 -18.72 -11.33
N SER A 93 0.75 -17.81 -12.22
CA SER A 93 1.95 -18.03 -13.04
C SER A 93 3.26 -17.76 -12.30
N GLY A 94 3.22 -17.06 -11.17
CA GLY A 94 4.40 -16.69 -10.38
C GLY A 94 5.05 -17.83 -9.59
N PRO A 95 6.05 -17.51 -8.73
CA PRO A 95 6.68 -18.45 -7.81
C PRO A 95 5.70 -19.26 -6.94
N ILE A 96 6.08 -20.49 -6.57
CA ILE A 96 5.22 -21.43 -5.81
C ILE A 96 4.70 -20.83 -4.49
N HIS A 97 5.52 -20.07 -3.77
CA HIS A 97 5.13 -19.49 -2.48
C HIS A 97 4.00 -18.46 -2.62
N LEU A 98 3.83 -17.83 -3.79
CA LEU A 98 2.72 -16.91 -4.08
C LEU A 98 1.43 -17.64 -4.48
N LYS A 99 1.50 -18.92 -4.92
CA LYS A 99 0.34 -19.67 -5.43
C LYS A 99 -0.60 -20.20 -4.34
N LYS A 100 -0.18 -20.17 -3.08
CA LYS A 100 -0.94 -20.75 -1.95
C LYS A 100 -1.25 -19.71 -0.87
N THR A 101 -1.28 -18.44 -1.22
CA THR A 101 -1.61 -17.37 -0.27
C THR A 101 -3.12 -17.30 -0.06
N LYS A 102 -3.53 -16.93 1.15
CA LYS A 102 -4.93 -16.63 1.46
C LYS A 102 -5.43 -15.45 0.60
N TYR A 103 -4.59 -14.45 0.38
CA TYR A 103 -4.85 -13.37 -0.57
C TYR A 103 -5.28 -13.88 -1.96
N LEU A 104 -4.49 -14.77 -2.59
CA LEU A 104 -4.85 -15.29 -3.91
C LEU A 104 -6.19 -16.04 -3.89
N GLN A 105 -6.46 -16.82 -2.85
CA GLN A 105 -7.74 -17.52 -2.70
C GLN A 105 -8.91 -16.54 -2.59
N ASP A 106 -8.75 -15.46 -1.81
CA ASP A 106 -9.77 -14.43 -1.63
C ASP A 106 -10.03 -13.69 -2.95
N ILE A 107 -8.98 -13.34 -3.70
CA ILE A 107 -9.08 -12.74 -5.05
C ILE A 107 -9.77 -13.66 -6.05
N GLU A 108 -9.43 -14.96 -6.08
CA GLU A 108 -10.06 -15.92 -6.99
C GLU A 108 -11.54 -16.12 -6.70
N ASN A 109 -11.92 -16.17 -5.41
CA ASN A 109 -13.30 -16.28 -5.00
C ASN A 109 -14.08 -15.04 -5.39
N ALA A 110 -13.52 -13.85 -5.13
CA ALA A 110 -14.10 -12.57 -5.52
C ALA A 110 -14.33 -12.47 -7.02
N GLU A 111 -13.34 -12.84 -7.84
CA GLU A 111 -13.45 -12.82 -9.30
C GLU A 111 -14.57 -13.75 -9.80
N LYS A 112 -14.71 -14.93 -9.18
CA LYS A 112 -15.79 -15.86 -9.50
C LYS A 112 -17.16 -15.30 -9.12
N GLU A 113 -17.28 -14.66 -7.96
CA GLU A 113 -18.50 -13.99 -7.52
C GLU A 113 -18.87 -12.86 -8.50
N TRP A 114 -17.93 -11.99 -8.87
CA TRP A 114 -18.15 -10.92 -9.86
C TRP A 114 -18.59 -11.44 -11.21
N LYS A 115 -17.96 -12.49 -11.73
CA LYS A 115 -18.36 -13.13 -13.01
C LYS A 115 -19.80 -13.63 -12.98
N ASN A 116 -20.28 -14.12 -11.84
CA ASN A 116 -21.67 -14.55 -11.68
C ASN A 116 -22.64 -13.37 -11.54
N LEU A 117 -22.20 -12.25 -10.97
CA LEU A 117 -23.02 -11.07 -10.69
C LEU A 117 -23.05 -10.06 -11.86
N ALA A 118 -22.03 -10.03 -12.73
CA ALA A 118 -21.91 -9.08 -13.82
C ALA A 118 -23.15 -9.02 -14.75
N PRO A 119 -23.78 -10.15 -15.16
CA PRO A 119 -25.01 -10.10 -15.94
C PRO A 119 -26.20 -9.48 -15.19
N ILE A 120 -26.24 -9.61 -13.87
CA ILE A 120 -27.31 -9.05 -13.03
C ILE A 120 -27.15 -7.53 -12.93
N ILE A 121 -25.91 -7.06 -12.72
CA ILE A 121 -25.56 -5.64 -12.67
C ILE A 121 -25.84 -4.96 -13.99
N GLY A 122 -25.42 -5.56 -15.12
CA GLY A 122 -25.63 -4.99 -16.45
C GLY A 122 -27.11 -4.77 -16.79
N ASN A 123 -28.01 -5.57 -16.22
CA ASN A 123 -29.45 -5.45 -16.41
C ASN A 123 -30.13 -4.53 -15.38
N ASN A 124 -29.51 -4.28 -14.22
CA ASN A 124 -30.06 -3.45 -13.15
C ASN A 124 -28.94 -2.68 -12.41
N PRO A 125 -28.34 -1.65 -13.03
CA PRO A 125 -27.21 -0.93 -12.45
C PRO A 125 -27.55 -0.23 -11.12
N ASP A 126 -28.83 0.11 -10.91
CA ASP A 126 -29.31 0.69 -9.65
C ASP A 126 -29.19 -0.26 -8.44
N ASN A 127 -29.01 -1.56 -8.67
CA ASN A 127 -28.83 -2.57 -7.63
C ASN A 127 -27.36 -2.77 -7.23
N LEU A 128 -26.42 -1.99 -7.78
CA LEU A 128 -24.98 -2.15 -7.50
C LEU A 128 -24.70 -2.13 -5.99
N PHE A 129 -25.39 -1.26 -5.23
CA PHE A 129 -25.29 -1.24 -3.77
C PHE A 129 -25.62 -2.59 -3.15
N ASP A 130 -26.85 -3.06 -3.40
CA ASP A 130 -27.36 -4.26 -2.76
C ASP A 130 -26.53 -5.49 -3.16
N ILE A 131 -25.99 -5.51 -4.39
CA ILE A 131 -25.09 -6.56 -4.88
C ILE A 131 -23.76 -6.52 -4.14
N VAL A 132 -23.05 -5.38 -4.13
CA VAL A 132 -21.74 -5.25 -3.46
C VAL A 132 -21.86 -5.54 -1.96
N SER A 133 -22.94 -5.12 -1.30
CA SER A 133 -23.19 -5.41 0.12
C SER A 133 -23.37 -6.89 0.45
N THR A 134 -23.65 -7.74 -0.53
CA THR A 134 -23.76 -9.20 -0.35
C THR A 134 -22.48 -9.94 -0.67
N MET A 135 -21.50 -9.27 -1.27
CA MET A 135 -20.24 -9.89 -1.66
C MET A 135 -19.35 -10.13 -0.46
N ARG A 136 -18.51 -11.15 -0.57
CA ARG A 136 -17.47 -11.37 0.43
C ARG A 136 -16.50 -10.18 0.41
N GLU A 137 -16.05 -9.76 1.59
CA GLU A 137 -14.96 -8.81 1.71
C GLU A 137 -13.62 -9.46 1.34
N TYR A 138 -12.82 -8.72 0.59
CA TYR A 138 -11.45 -9.07 0.25
C TYR A 138 -10.64 -7.77 0.18
N PRO A 139 -9.31 -7.84 0.42
CA PRO A 139 -8.49 -6.64 0.52
C PRO A 139 -8.40 -5.90 -0.82
N ASP A 140 -8.40 -4.56 -0.74
CA ASP A 140 -8.30 -3.66 -1.90
C ASP A 140 -6.85 -3.40 -2.31
N GLY A 141 -5.89 -3.83 -1.48
CA GLY A 141 -4.47 -3.80 -1.79
C GLY A 141 -3.70 -4.86 -0.99
N VAL A 142 -2.47 -5.16 -1.43
CA VAL A 142 -1.53 -5.96 -0.66
C VAL A 142 -0.09 -5.67 -1.08
N CYS A 143 0.79 -5.54 -0.10
CA CYS A 143 2.24 -5.47 -0.29
C CYS A 143 2.90 -6.84 -0.08
N PHE A 144 3.57 -7.33 -1.12
CA PHE A 144 4.48 -8.46 -1.07
C PHE A 144 5.94 -7.99 -1.11
N LEU A 145 6.79 -8.72 -0.40
CA LEU A 145 8.24 -8.60 -0.51
C LEU A 145 8.79 -9.86 -1.16
N ASP A 146 9.37 -9.68 -2.33
CA ASP A 146 10.06 -10.72 -3.07
C ASP A 146 11.57 -10.61 -2.80
N PHE A 147 12.16 -11.72 -2.40
CA PHE A 147 13.60 -11.83 -2.18
C PHE A 147 14.17 -12.83 -3.16
N TYR A 148 15.28 -12.43 -3.76
CA TYR A 148 16.07 -13.32 -4.58
C TYR A 148 17.54 -13.01 -4.34
N LEU A 149 18.32 -14.08 -4.32
CA LEU A 149 19.76 -13.99 -4.49
C LEU A 149 20.00 -13.59 -5.93
N ASP A 150 20.70 -12.48 -6.14
CA ASP A 150 21.14 -12.08 -7.46
C ASP A 150 22.28 -12.99 -7.94
N SER A 151 22.77 -12.75 -9.16
CA SER A 151 23.86 -13.54 -9.75
C SER A 151 25.21 -13.48 -9.00
N LYS A 152 25.33 -12.62 -7.99
CA LYS A 152 26.51 -12.44 -7.15
C LYS A 152 26.30 -12.96 -5.72
N ASP A 153 25.22 -13.72 -5.49
CA ASP A 153 24.77 -14.14 -4.16
C ASP A 153 24.44 -12.96 -3.22
N GLU A 154 24.21 -11.76 -3.77
CA GLU A 154 23.72 -10.62 -2.99
C GLU A 154 22.20 -10.73 -2.87
N THR A 155 21.69 -10.62 -1.64
CA THR A 155 20.24 -10.59 -1.42
C THR A 155 19.70 -9.26 -1.93
N SER A 156 18.86 -9.31 -2.95
CA SER A 156 18.15 -8.14 -3.44
C SER A 156 16.68 -8.20 -3.02
N LEU A 157 16.22 -7.09 -2.46
CA LEU A 157 14.84 -6.92 -2.01
C LEU A 157 14.08 -6.15 -3.09
N LYS A 158 13.05 -6.79 -3.62
CA LYS A 158 12.07 -6.15 -4.49
C LYS A 158 10.70 -6.21 -3.85
N PHE A 159 9.92 -5.15 -3.95
CA PHE A 159 8.52 -5.18 -3.53
C PHE A 159 7.59 -5.29 -4.73
N ASP A 160 6.47 -5.96 -4.50
CA ASP A 160 5.35 -6.01 -5.43
C ASP A 160 4.08 -5.60 -4.67
N ILE A 161 3.50 -4.46 -5.02
CA ILE A 161 2.22 -3.99 -4.47
C ILE A 161 1.12 -4.25 -5.49
N ASP A 162 0.08 -4.98 -5.09
CA ASP A 162 -1.16 -5.09 -5.86
C ASP A 162 -2.18 -4.11 -5.30
N ILE A 163 -2.79 -3.30 -6.16
CA ILE A 163 -3.96 -2.47 -5.88
C ILE A 163 -5.10 -2.97 -6.77
N VAL A 164 -6.20 -3.37 -6.15
CA VAL A 164 -7.36 -3.94 -6.84
C VAL A 164 -8.18 -2.84 -7.49
N ILE A 165 -8.34 -2.94 -8.80
CA ILE A 165 -9.21 -2.07 -9.60
C ILE A 165 -10.30 -2.94 -10.23
N ASP A 166 -11.42 -3.07 -9.53
CA ASP A 166 -12.58 -3.88 -9.92
C ASP A 166 -13.88 -3.06 -9.94
N HIS A 167 -15.02 -3.73 -10.11
CA HIS A 167 -16.33 -3.10 -10.17
C HIS A 167 -16.72 -2.30 -8.91
N ARG A 168 -16.10 -2.54 -7.75
CA ARG A 168 -16.29 -1.72 -6.55
C ARG A 168 -15.69 -0.34 -6.68
N ILE A 169 -14.94 -0.04 -7.73
CA ILE A 169 -14.43 1.31 -7.95
C ILE A 169 -15.54 2.35 -8.01
N HIS A 170 -16.70 2.00 -8.58
CA HIS A 170 -17.88 2.87 -8.59
C HIS A 170 -18.41 3.15 -7.17
N CYS A 171 -17.99 2.34 -6.21
CA CYS A 171 -18.37 2.36 -4.82
C CYS A 171 -17.22 2.80 -3.91
N ARG A 172 -16.08 3.25 -4.47
CA ARG A 172 -14.90 3.74 -3.73
C ARG A 172 -14.58 5.15 -4.24
N ASN A 173 -14.59 6.12 -3.33
CA ASN A 173 -14.22 7.48 -3.71
C ASN A 173 -12.70 7.65 -3.85
N ASP A 174 -12.29 8.76 -4.46
CA ASP A 174 -10.88 9.06 -4.73
C ASP A 174 -10.03 9.08 -3.45
N ASP A 175 -10.57 9.61 -2.34
CA ASP A 175 -9.87 9.66 -1.06
C ASP A 175 -9.63 8.27 -0.48
N TYR A 176 -10.60 7.35 -0.63
CA TYR A 176 -10.45 5.95 -0.24
C TYR A 176 -9.35 5.27 -1.05
N ILE A 177 -9.38 5.40 -2.39
CA ILE A 177 -8.38 4.80 -3.29
C ILE A 177 -6.98 5.33 -2.94
N LYS A 178 -6.86 6.63 -2.70
CA LYS A 178 -5.62 7.25 -2.24
C LYS A 178 -5.15 6.66 -0.92
N GLY A 179 -6.06 6.46 0.03
CA GLY A 179 -5.78 5.81 1.31
C GLY A 179 -5.24 4.40 1.16
N VAL A 180 -5.82 3.59 0.26
CA VAL A 180 -5.34 2.22 -0.02
C VAL A 180 -3.92 2.24 -0.60
N ILE A 181 -3.63 3.12 -1.57
CA ILE A 181 -2.28 3.23 -2.14
C ILE A 181 -1.26 3.63 -1.06
N ILE A 182 -1.61 4.59 -0.21
CA ILE A 182 -0.76 5.01 0.91
C ILE A 182 -0.55 3.84 1.87
N HIS A 183 -1.60 3.13 2.24
CA HIS A 183 -1.54 2.00 3.17
C HIS A 183 -0.51 0.98 2.70
N GLU A 184 -0.56 0.57 1.42
CA GLU A 184 0.38 -0.43 0.90
C GLU A 184 1.83 0.07 0.81
N LEU A 185 2.05 1.36 0.52
CA LEU A 185 3.39 1.97 0.55
C LEU A 185 3.95 2.08 1.98
N VAL A 186 3.08 2.38 2.94
CA VAL A 186 3.43 2.43 4.37
C VAL A 186 3.74 1.03 4.90
N GLU A 187 2.94 0.04 4.54
CA GLU A 187 3.16 -1.37 4.86
C GLU A 187 4.51 -1.84 4.29
N TYR A 188 4.82 -1.45 3.04
CA TYR A 188 6.14 -1.69 2.46
C TYR A 188 7.28 -1.07 3.27
N SER A 189 7.20 0.22 3.58
CA SER A 189 8.21 0.94 4.38
C SER A 189 8.41 0.28 5.74
N THR A 190 7.31 -0.10 6.40
CA THR A 190 7.32 -0.78 7.70
C THR A 190 8.08 -2.10 7.63
N LYS A 191 7.79 -2.94 6.62
CA LYS A 191 8.49 -4.20 6.41
C LYS A 191 9.97 -4.00 6.06
N TYR A 192 10.27 -3.02 5.20
CA TYR A 192 11.65 -2.69 4.80
C TYR A 192 12.49 -2.31 6.02
N ASN A 193 12.00 -1.37 6.84
CA ASN A 193 12.76 -0.87 7.98
C ASN A 193 13.06 -1.97 9.00
N VAL A 194 12.11 -2.87 9.28
CA VAL A 194 12.36 -4.02 10.15
C VAL A 194 13.43 -4.94 9.59
N LEU A 195 13.46 -5.16 8.27
CA LEU A 195 14.49 -6.00 7.66
C LEU A 195 15.85 -5.32 7.64
N GLU A 196 15.90 -4.00 7.46
CA GLU A 196 17.15 -3.23 7.58
C GLU A 196 17.69 -3.28 9.02
N GLU A 197 16.82 -3.12 10.02
CA GLU A 197 17.17 -3.17 11.45
C GLU A 197 17.62 -4.55 11.91
N HIS A 198 17.08 -5.61 11.32
CA HIS A 198 17.33 -7.02 11.70
C HIS A 198 18.02 -7.81 10.58
N ASN A 199 18.77 -7.14 9.71
CA ASN A 199 19.45 -7.78 8.57
C ASN A 199 20.50 -8.82 9.02
N ASP A 200 21.04 -8.68 10.23
CA ASP A 200 21.95 -9.65 10.84
C ASP A 200 21.28 -11.00 11.16
N GLU A 201 19.94 -11.02 11.29
CA GLU A 201 19.15 -12.25 11.46
C GLU A 201 18.80 -12.94 10.12
N VAL A 202 19.02 -12.28 8.98
CA VAL A 202 18.69 -12.82 7.64
C VAL A 202 19.85 -13.67 7.11
N THR A 203 19.73 -14.99 7.21
CA THR A 203 20.73 -15.92 6.64
C THR A 203 20.24 -16.64 5.38
N THR A 204 18.92 -16.76 5.24
CA THR A 204 18.22 -17.40 4.13
C THR A 204 16.98 -16.58 3.74
N VAL A 205 16.43 -16.86 2.56
CA VAL A 205 15.19 -16.19 2.10
C VAL A 205 14.01 -16.51 3.03
N GLU A 206 14.00 -17.71 3.61
CA GLU A 206 12.98 -18.17 4.53
C GLU A 206 12.96 -17.38 5.86
N ASP A 207 14.12 -16.88 6.31
CA ASP A 207 14.25 -16.13 7.57
C ASP A 207 13.46 -14.82 7.54
N ILE A 208 13.33 -14.18 6.39
CA ILE A 208 12.58 -12.93 6.25
C ILE A 208 11.14 -13.11 6.70
N GLY A 209 10.46 -14.17 6.25
CA GLY A 209 9.08 -14.43 6.66
C GLY A 209 8.97 -14.61 8.18
N LEU A 210 9.99 -15.21 8.81
CA LEU A 210 10.07 -15.39 10.25
C LEU A 210 10.32 -14.06 10.98
N ILE A 211 11.21 -13.22 10.47
CA ILE A 211 11.54 -11.89 11.01
C ILE A 211 10.30 -10.97 10.95
N LEU A 212 9.67 -10.86 9.79
CA LEU A 212 8.44 -10.05 9.63
C LEU A 212 7.33 -10.56 10.56
N LYS A 213 7.17 -11.87 10.71
CA LYS A 213 6.18 -12.44 11.65
C LYS A 213 6.53 -12.16 13.11
N LYS A 214 7.81 -12.27 13.48
CA LYS A 214 8.31 -12.05 14.84
C LYS A 214 8.11 -10.60 15.28
N TYR A 215 8.54 -9.65 14.46
CA TYR A 215 8.60 -8.22 14.79
C TYR A 215 7.37 -7.42 14.37
N LEU A 216 6.72 -7.77 13.26
CA LEU A 216 5.56 -7.03 12.75
C LEU A 216 4.22 -7.73 12.94
N LYS A 217 4.21 -8.99 13.42
CA LYS A 217 3.01 -9.84 13.41
C LYS A 217 2.40 -9.96 12.00
N SER A 218 3.23 -9.84 10.97
CA SER A 218 2.78 -9.91 9.58
C SER A 218 2.38 -11.34 9.18
N GLY A 219 1.56 -11.46 8.13
CA GLY A 219 1.10 -12.74 7.59
C GLY A 219 -0.18 -13.30 8.21
N TYR A 220 -0.81 -12.56 9.12
CA TYR A 220 -2.13 -12.86 9.67
C TYR A 220 -3.22 -12.03 8.97
N TYR A 221 -4.47 -12.48 9.05
CA TYR A 221 -5.61 -11.85 8.37
C TYR A 221 -6.70 -11.50 9.39
N PRO A 222 -7.54 -10.50 9.11
CA PRO A 222 -8.69 -10.22 9.95
C PRO A 222 -9.72 -11.37 9.89
N PRO A 223 -10.48 -11.60 10.98
CA PRO A 223 -10.29 -11.03 12.31
C PRO A 223 -9.26 -11.86 13.10
N SER A 224 -8.11 -11.28 13.44
CA SER A 224 -7.15 -11.90 14.37
C SER A 224 -6.43 -10.85 15.20
N LYS A 225 -6.07 -11.22 16.43
CA LYS A 225 -5.37 -10.32 17.35
C LYS A 225 -4.00 -9.92 16.79
N GLU A 226 -3.32 -10.84 16.13
CA GLU A 226 -2.04 -10.61 15.48
C GLU A 226 -2.17 -9.59 14.34
N TYR A 227 -3.26 -9.66 13.56
CA TYR A 227 -3.57 -8.64 12.56
C TYR A 227 -3.81 -7.27 13.21
N ASP A 228 -4.60 -7.19 14.29
CA ASP A 228 -4.81 -5.92 15.00
C ASP A 228 -3.51 -5.33 15.61
N GLU A 229 -2.58 -6.20 16.03
CA GLU A 229 -1.25 -5.79 16.51
C GLU A 229 -0.37 -5.28 15.36
N HIS A 230 -0.42 -5.96 14.21
CA HIS A 230 0.25 -5.54 12.99
C HIS A 230 -0.23 -4.16 12.51
N GLU A 231 -1.53 -3.96 12.38
CA GLU A 231 -2.14 -2.69 11.96
C GLU A 231 -1.77 -1.53 12.89
N LYS A 232 -1.57 -1.77 14.18
CA LYS A 232 -1.07 -0.73 15.11
C LYS A 232 0.36 -0.30 14.80
N ILE A 233 1.20 -1.21 14.31
CA ILE A 233 2.58 -0.91 13.92
C ILE A 233 2.58 -0.13 12.60
N VAL A 234 1.82 -0.59 11.60
CA VAL A 234 1.64 0.13 10.33
C VAL A 234 1.11 1.55 10.59
N ASN A 235 0.13 1.71 11.48
CA ASN A 235 -0.41 3.01 11.86
C ASN A 235 0.59 3.93 12.61
N GLN A 236 1.66 3.40 13.18
CA GLN A 236 2.75 4.24 13.69
C GLN A 236 3.60 4.78 12.55
N GLU A 237 3.84 3.97 11.53
CA GLU A 237 4.55 4.39 10.32
C GLU A 237 3.74 5.42 9.52
N VAL A 238 2.41 5.25 9.43
CA VAL A 238 1.49 6.27 8.88
C VAL A 238 1.71 7.64 9.54
N LYS A 239 1.83 7.66 10.87
CA LYS A 239 2.07 8.88 11.65
C LYS A 239 3.43 9.48 11.34
N ARG A 240 4.47 8.64 11.29
CA ARG A 240 5.84 9.07 10.96
C ARG A 240 5.91 9.71 9.58
N LEU A 241 5.22 9.12 8.60
CA LEU A 241 5.18 9.58 7.22
C LEU A 241 4.17 10.71 6.96
N GLY A 242 3.33 11.05 7.94
CA GLY A 242 2.40 12.18 7.85
C GLY A 242 1.19 11.93 6.94
N PHE A 243 0.64 10.71 6.95
CA PHE A 243 -0.56 10.32 6.18
C PHE A 243 -1.78 9.95 7.04
N GLU A 244 -1.78 10.38 8.31
CA GLU A 244 -2.81 10.03 9.30
C GLU A 244 -4.22 10.41 8.84
N LYS A 245 -4.33 11.54 8.12
CA LYS A 245 -5.60 12.03 7.61
C LYS A 245 -6.15 11.09 6.54
N GLU A 246 -5.33 10.71 5.57
CA GLU A 246 -5.72 9.84 4.46
C GLU A 246 -6.10 8.45 4.94
N ILE A 247 -5.32 7.88 5.86
CA ILE A 247 -5.63 6.57 6.45
C ILE A 247 -6.91 6.63 7.29
N SER A 248 -7.11 7.68 8.10
CA SER A 248 -8.38 7.82 8.83
C SER A 248 -9.59 7.95 7.93
N ILE A 249 -9.46 8.49 6.71
CA ILE A 249 -10.57 8.55 5.74
C ILE A 249 -10.86 7.15 5.20
N MET A 250 -9.82 6.39 4.86
CA MET A 250 -9.94 5.00 4.40
C MET A 250 -10.59 4.10 5.47
N GLU A 251 -10.11 4.14 6.72
CA GLU A 251 -10.62 3.30 7.82
C GLU A 251 -12.08 3.60 8.17
N LYS A 252 -12.53 4.85 7.99
CA LYS A 252 -13.91 5.29 8.27
C LYS A 252 -14.80 5.24 7.04
N TYR A 253 -14.31 4.72 5.93
CA TYR A 253 -15.07 4.68 4.71
C TYR A 253 -16.22 3.69 4.85
N GLU A 254 -17.44 4.23 4.83
CA GLU A 254 -18.65 3.43 4.80
C GLU A 254 -19.17 3.35 3.36
N PHE A 255 -19.43 2.12 2.93
CA PHE A 255 -20.14 1.91 1.68
C PHE A 255 -21.62 2.26 1.88
N THR A 256 -22.07 3.34 1.25
CA THR A 256 -23.45 3.83 1.28
C THR A 256 -24.00 4.00 -0.13
N LYS A 257 -25.33 3.99 -0.30
CA LYS A 257 -25.98 4.24 -1.61
C LYS A 257 -25.62 5.60 -2.19
N GLU A 258 -25.35 6.58 -1.33
CA GLU A 258 -24.99 7.96 -1.69
C GLU A 258 -23.57 8.07 -2.26
N ASN A 259 -22.69 7.12 -1.89
CA ASN A 259 -21.29 7.10 -2.32
C ASN A 259 -21.07 6.38 -3.66
N ILE A 260 -22.13 5.90 -4.32
CA ILE A 260 -22.02 5.27 -5.63
C ILE A 260 -21.81 6.36 -6.70
N GLN A 261 -20.62 6.37 -7.28
CA GLN A 261 -20.24 7.18 -8.42
C GLN A 261 -21.01 6.69 -9.65
N LYS A 262 -21.77 7.59 -10.28
CA LYS A 262 -22.51 7.35 -11.52
C LYS A 262 -21.60 7.33 -12.74
#